data_AF-A0A9W4IMY8-F1
#
_entry.id   AF-A0A9W4IMY8-F1
#
_cell.length_a   1.000
_cell.length_b   1.000
_cell.length_c   1.000
_cell.angle_alpha   90.00
_cell.angle_beta   90.00
_cell.angle_gamma   90.00
#
_symmetry.space_group_name_H-M   'P 1'
#
loop_
_entity.id
_entity.type
_entity.pdbx_description
1 polymer ?
#
loop_
_entity_poly.entity_id
_entity_poly.type
_entity_poly.pdbx_seq_one_letter_code
_entity_poly.pdbx_strand_id
1 'polypeptide(L)'
;MSLLFQSSETQHEQKQTAWYTEYLLVMAMAKLMDVEQHTSQPPGSELFTEALGRLPPLHLLNDGGVLMVEILTLIATYLQWCDQKIDAYMHIGIALRLSIALGCNLPENEQTCLSSQGTHRLRLWWTVYMLDRRLSSSLGLAAGADERQLRVGLPRHAIGFQSPVALTINIRIARVTDNIMSCRLSDQHKCQFLFFSKVVLLIVISALYGNAAVAQVELVCKVQAILQELYDIGQAFPRSLSLDFSQPLQTVTRTGASLYLMLFQAIILCTRPMLLRRVRLEVRRQDESHPPEPDTLTRFCDTCIEAATRSLAILYILRLQRAIHMGFRP
;
A
#
# COMPACT_ATOMS: atom_id res chain seq x y z
N MET A 1 -33.55 -12.49 -5.50
CA MET A 1 -32.59 -11.66 -6.27
C MET A 1 -32.96 -11.68 -7.76
N SER A 2 -34.23 -11.40 -8.09
CA SER A 2 -34.84 -11.67 -9.42
C SER A 2 -35.56 -10.45 -10.01
N LEU A 3 -35.18 -9.22 -9.61
CA LEU A 3 -35.86 -7.99 -10.03
C LEU A 3 -34.97 -7.00 -10.80
N LEU A 4 -33.81 -7.43 -11.33
CA LEU A 4 -32.92 -6.59 -12.14
C LEU A 4 -32.84 -6.95 -13.63
N PHE A 5 -33.52 -8.01 -14.09
CA PHE A 5 -33.47 -8.47 -15.47
C PHE A 5 -34.88 -8.76 -15.99
N GLN A 6 -35.47 -7.83 -16.72
CA GLN A 6 -36.84 -7.95 -17.24
C GLN A 6 -36.91 -8.45 -18.70
N SER A 7 -35.79 -8.54 -19.44
CA SER A 7 -35.75 -9.20 -20.76
C SER A 7 -34.34 -9.73 -21.15
N SER A 8 -34.29 -10.77 -22.00
CA SER A 8 -33.02 -11.37 -22.47
C SER A 8 -32.17 -10.41 -23.32
N GLU A 9 -32.81 -9.48 -24.04
CA GLU A 9 -32.15 -8.45 -24.85
C GLU A 9 -31.49 -7.39 -23.98
N THR A 10 -32.18 -6.87 -22.96
CA THR A 10 -31.60 -5.91 -22.01
C THR A 10 -30.44 -6.51 -21.21
N GLN A 11 -30.50 -7.82 -20.92
CA GLN A 11 -29.39 -8.54 -20.32
C GLN A 11 -28.17 -8.60 -21.25
N HIS A 12 -28.37 -8.81 -22.55
CA HIS A 12 -27.28 -8.86 -23.52
C HIS A 12 -26.62 -7.49 -23.69
N GLU A 13 -27.42 -6.43 -23.79
CA GLU A 13 -26.93 -5.05 -23.87
C GLU A 13 -26.15 -4.64 -22.61
N GLN A 14 -26.67 -4.93 -21.42
CA GLN A 14 -25.97 -4.64 -20.17
C GLN A 14 -24.63 -5.37 -20.06
N LYS A 15 -24.56 -6.63 -20.54
CA LYS A 15 -23.31 -7.43 -20.55
C LYS A 15 -22.23 -6.88 -21.49
N GLN A 16 -22.58 -6.00 -22.42
CA GLN A 16 -21.65 -5.34 -23.33
C GLN A 16 -21.10 -4.01 -22.77
N THR A 17 -21.65 -3.53 -21.65
CA THR A 17 -21.21 -2.26 -21.03
C THR A 17 -19.94 -2.42 -20.20
N ALA A 18 -19.16 -1.34 -20.09
CA ALA A 18 -17.99 -1.29 -19.20
C ALA A 18 -18.36 -1.46 -17.71
N TRP A 19 -19.59 -1.10 -17.33
CA TRP A 19 -20.11 -1.35 -15.99
C TRP A 19 -20.15 -2.84 -15.65
N TYR A 20 -20.48 -3.70 -16.62
CA TYR A 20 -20.48 -5.14 -16.40
C TYR A 20 -19.05 -5.67 -16.14
N THR A 21 -18.04 -5.10 -16.80
CA THR A 21 -16.63 -5.41 -16.50
C THR A 21 -16.26 -5.06 -15.07
N GLU A 22 -16.67 -3.87 -14.59
CA GLU A 22 -16.47 -3.47 -13.19
C GLU A 22 -17.18 -4.42 -12.22
N TYR A 23 -18.44 -4.78 -12.51
CA TYR A 23 -19.21 -5.74 -11.73
C TYR A 23 -18.50 -7.10 -11.63
N LEU A 24 -17.99 -7.63 -12.75
CA LEU A 24 -17.23 -8.89 -12.76
C LEU A 24 -15.99 -8.82 -11.86
N LEU A 25 -15.26 -7.71 -11.88
CA LEU A 25 -14.08 -7.51 -11.04
C LEU A 25 -14.43 -7.43 -9.56
N VAL A 26 -15.50 -6.71 -9.20
CA VAL A 26 -16.00 -6.65 -7.82
C VAL A 26 -16.43 -8.04 -7.34
N MET A 27 -17.12 -8.82 -8.19
CA MET A 27 -17.52 -10.19 -7.87
C MET A 27 -16.32 -11.14 -7.76
N ALA A 28 -15.29 -10.97 -8.59
CA ALA A 28 -14.04 -11.74 -8.50
C ALA A 28 -13.32 -11.46 -7.17
N MET A 29 -13.21 -10.20 -6.75
CA MET A 29 -12.66 -9.83 -5.45
C MET A 29 -13.50 -10.32 -4.28
N ALA A 30 -14.84 -10.29 -4.41
CA ALA A 30 -15.73 -10.83 -3.39
C ALA A 30 -15.47 -12.33 -3.17
N LYS A 31 -15.30 -13.10 -4.26
CA LYS A 31 -14.91 -14.51 -4.18
C LYS A 31 -13.52 -14.72 -3.56
N LEU A 32 -12.55 -13.83 -3.79
CA LEU A 32 -11.25 -13.89 -3.11
C LEU A 32 -11.36 -13.67 -1.59
N MET A 33 -12.33 -12.87 -1.14
CA MET A 33 -12.60 -12.66 0.27
C MET A 33 -13.46 -13.76 0.89
N ASP A 34 -14.09 -14.59 0.05
CA ASP A 34 -14.91 -15.72 0.48
C ASP A 34 -14.03 -16.93 0.81
N VAL A 35 -14.40 -17.65 1.86
CA VAL A 35 -13.48 -18.47 2.68
C VAL A 35 -13.48 -19.95 2.26
N GLU A 36 -14.38 -20.36 1.37
CA GLU A 36 -14.76 -21.79 1.25
C GLU A 36 -14.14 -22.58 0.09
N GLN A 37 -13.45 -21.95 -0.87
CA GLN A 37 -13.04 -22.64 -2.10
C GLN A 37 -11.52 -22.93 -2.17
N HIS A 38 -11.15 -24.17 -1.83
CA HIS A 38 -9.81 -24.71 -2.07
C HIS A 38 -9.69 -25.24 -3.51
N THR A 39 -9.51 -24.32 -4.46
CA THR A 39 -9.20 -24.65 -5.86
C THR A 39 -7.74 -24.34 -6.19
N SER A 40 -7.17 -25.04 -7.18
CA SER A 40 -5.80 -24.77 -7.67
C SER A 40 -5.66 -23.39 -8.35
N GLN A 41 -6.77 -22.78 -8.74
CA GLN A 41 -6.83 -21.42 -9.25
C GLN A 41 -7.32 -20.46 -8.16
N PRO A 42 -6.90 -19.18 -8.20
CA PRO A 42 -7.39 -18.19 -7.25
C PRO A 42 -8.93 -18.06 -7.37
N PRO A 43 -9.65 -18.00 -6.25
CA PRO A 43 -11.10 -17.81 -6.27
C PRO A 43 -11.50 -16.58 -7.11
N GLY A 44 -12.44 -16.75 -8.03
CA GLY A 44 -12.86 -15.68 -8.95
C GLY A 44 -12.00 -15.52 -10.21
N SER A 45 -11.04 -16.42 -10.47
CA SER A 45 -10.19 -16.42 -11.68
C SER A 45 -10.98 -16.35 -12.99
N GLU A 46 -12.08 -17.10 -13.09
CA GLU A 46 -12.93 -17.14 -14.29
C GLU A 46 -13.55 -15.78 -14.58
N LEU A 47 -14.15 -15.15 -13.55
CA LEU A 47 -14.76 -13.82 -13.65
C LEU A 47 -13.72 -12.75 -14.00
N PHE A 48 -12.53 -12.86 -13.42
CA PHE A 48 -11.41 -11.97 -13.71
C PHE A 48 -10.92 -12.12 -15.16
N THR A 49 -10.79 -13.36 -15.65
CA THR A 49 -10.40 -13.65 -17.04
C THR A 49 -11.44 -13.11 -18.01
N GLU A 50 -12.72 -13.27 -17.69
CA GLU A 50 -13.83 -12.73 -18.48
C GLU A 50 -13.83 -11.18 -18.50
N ALA A 51 -13.46 -10.54 -17.40
CA ALA A 51 -13.31 -9.09 -17.33
C ALA A 51 -12.11 -8.60 -18.16
N LEU A 52 -10.97 -9.28 -18.08
CA LEU A 52 -9.80 -8.95 -18.89
C LEU A 52 -10.07 -9.09 -20.40
N GLY A 53 -10.81 -10.12 -20.81
CA GLY A 53 -11.18 -10.32 -22.22
C GLY A 53 -12.07 -9.23 -22.80
N ARG A 54 -12.67 -8.38 -21.96
CA ARG A 54 -13.52 -7.24 -22.36
C ARG A 54 -12.77 -5.91 -22.41
N LEU A 55 -11.50 -5.87 -22.01
CA LEU A 55 -10.75 -4.62 -22.03
C LEU A 55 -10.51 -4.18 -23.48
N PRO A 56 -10.72 -2.88 -23.78
CA PRO A 56 -10.34 -2.36 -25.08
C PRO A 56 -8.81 -2.32 -25.19
N PRO A 57 -8.27 -2.29 -26.42
CA PRO A 57 -6.84 -2.12 -26.63
C PRO A 57 -6.35 -0.78 -26.06
N LEU A 58 -5.05 -0.71 -25.70
CA LEU A 58 -4.48 0.42 -24.95
C LEU A 58 -4.74 1.80 -25.56
N HIS A 59 -4.79 1.90 -26.89
CA HIS A 59 -5.01 3.17 -27.60
C HIS A 59 -6.45 3.71 -27.48
N LEU A 60 -7.42 2.89 -27.08
CA LEU A 60 -8.83 3.27 -26.87
C LEU A 60 -9.19 3.44 -25.40
N LEU A 61 -8.24 3.25 -24.47
CA LEU A 61 -8.53 3.36 -23.03
C LEU A 61 -9.02 4.76 -22.62
N ASN A 62 -8.58 5.80 -23.32
CA ASN A 62 -8.97 7.17 -23.03
C ASN A 62 -10.48 7.41 -23.23
N ASP A 63 -11.09 6.70 -24.19
CA ASP A 63 -12.52 6.83 -24.50
C ASP A 63 -13.39 6.29 -23.35
N GLY A 64 -12.86 5.36 -22.55
CA GLY A 64 -13.51 4.82 -21.36
C GLY A 64 -13.51 5.78 -20.15
N GLY A 65 -12.78 6.89 -20.22
CA GLY A 65 -12.77 7.94 -19.20
C GLY A 65 -12.44 7.45 -17.79
N VAL A 66 -13.12 8.02 -16.79
CA VAL A 66 -12.88 7.74 -15.36
C VAL A 66 -13.19 6.28 -15.01
N LEU A 67 -14.21 5.69 -15.62
CA LEU A 67 -14.59 4.30 -15.40
C LEU A 67 -13.47 3.32 -15.77
N MET A 68 -12.70 3.62 -16.82
CA MET A 68 -11.55 2.81 -17.19
C MET A 68 -10.44 2.86 -16.12
N VAL A 69 -10.25 4.02 -15.46
CA VAL A 69 -9.32 4.14 -14.33
C VAL A 69 -9.78 3.24 -13.17
N GLU A 70 -11.09 3.20 -12.87
CA GLU A 70 -11.65 2.32 -11.84
C GLU A 70 -11.40 0.84 -12.16
N ILE A 71 -11.72 0.41 -13.39
CA ILE A 71 -11.51 -0.95 -13.88
C ILE A 71 -10.04 -1.36 -13.76
N LEU A 72 -9.10 -0.53 -14.24
CA LEU A 72 -7.66 -0.81 -14.15
C LEU A 72 -7.17 -0.87 -12.69
N THR A 73 -7.73 -0.02 -11.82
CA THR A 73 -7.42 -0.02 -10.38
C THR A 73 -7.91 -1.30 -9.70
N LEU A 74 -9.11 -1.77 -10.07
CA LEU A 74 -9.65 -3.03 -9.59
C LEU A 74 -8.80 -4.22 -10.08
N ILE A 75 -8.42 -4.24 -11.35
CA ILE A 75 -7.53 -5.28 -11.89
C ILE A 75 -6.21 -5.34 -11.11
N ALA A 76 -5.56 -4.19 -10.91
CA ALA A 76 -4.33 -4.11 -10.14
C ALA A 76 -4.49 -4.64 -8.71
N THR A 77 -5.60 -4.31 -8.05
CA THR A 77 -5.89 -4.76 -6.68
C THR A 77 -6.14 -6.27 -6.62
N TYR A 78 -6.87 -6.84 -7.59
CA TYR A 78 -7.11 -8.29 -7.66
C TYR A 78 -5.79 -9.05 -7.87
N LEU A 79 -4.96 -8.60 -8.82
CA LEU A 79 -3.66 -9.19 -9.09
C LEU A 79 -2.73 -9.09 -7.88
N GLN A 80 -2.78 -7.98 -7.15
CA GLN A 80 -2.03 -7.80 -5.91
C GLN A 80 -2.45 -8.83 -4.85
N TRP A 81 -3.73 -9.14 -4.72
CA TRP A 81 -4.23 -10.12 -3.74
C TRP A 81 -3.91 -11.57 -4.15
N CYS A 82 -3.78 -11.82 -5.46
CA CYS A 82 -3.30 -13.08 -6.02
C CYS A 82 -1.76 -13.23 -6.00
N ASP A 83 -1.03 -12.32 -5.34
CA ASP A 83 0.44 -12.25 -5.29
C ASP A 83 1.14 -12.05 -6.66
N GLN A 84 0.40 -11.61 -7.68
CA GLN A 84 0.93 -11.25 -9.01
C GLN A 84 1.35 -9.78 -9.05
N LYS A 85 2.34 -9.42 -8.22
CA LYS A 85 2.73 -8.02 -7.95
C LYS A 85 3.26 -7.26 -9.17
N ILE A 86 3.96 -7.93 -10.09
CA ILE A 86 4.51 -7.30 -11.30
C ILE A 86 3.37 -6.90 -12.24
N ASP A 87 2.40 -7.79 -12.46
CA ASP A 87 1.24 -7.49 -13.30
C ASP A 87 0.39 -6.39 -12.66
N ALA A 88 0.19 -6.45 -11.34
CA ALA A 88 -0.47 -5.38 -10.59
C ALA A 88 0.22 -4.02 -10.78
N TYR A 89 1.57 -3.99 -10.72
CA TYR A 89 2.37 -2.80 -10.94
C TYR A 89 2.20 -2.22 -12.36
N MET A 90 2.14 -3.07 -13.38
CA MET A 90 1.90 -2.60 -14.75
C MET A 90 0.51 -1.98 -14.90
N HIS A 91 -0.54 -2.63 -14.38
CA HIS A 91 -1.91 -2.14 -14.49
C HIS A 91 -2.14 -0.85 -13.69
N ILE A 92 -1.60 -0.74 -12.47
CA ILE A 92 -1.70 0.50 -11.69
C ILE A 92 -0.94 1.65 -12.37
N GLY A 93 0.18 1.36 -13.04
CA GLY A 93 0.93 2.34 -13.82
C GLY A 93 0.11 2.90 -14.97
N ILE A 94 -0.64 2.05 -15.70
CA ILE A 94 -1.57 2.50 -16.75
C ILE A 94 -2.70 3.33 -16.14
N ALA A 95 -3.32 2.87 -15.05
CA ALA A 95 -4.36 3.60 -14.35
C ALA A 95 -3.89 5.00 -13.92
N LEU A 96 -2.66 5.09 -13.39
CA LEU A 96 -2.04 6.33 -12.99
C LEU A 96 -1.88 7.29 -14.17
N ARG A 97 -1.27 6.85 -15.27
CA ARG A 97 -1.07 7.69 -16.46
C ARG A 97 -2.40 8.17 -17.04
N LEU A 98 -3.40 7.28 -17.10
CA LEU A 98 -4.74 7.63 -17.57
C LEU A 98 -5.42 8.64 -16.64
N SER A 99 -5.33 8.47 -15.32
CA SER A 99 -5.92 9.41 -14.35
C SER A 99 -5.32 10.81 -14.43
N ILE A 100 -4.01 10.93 -14.73
CA ILE A 100 -3.35 12.22 -15.00
C ILE A 100 -3.85 12.82 -16.31
N ALA A 101 -3.95 12.01 -17.38
CA ALA A 101 -4.42 12.46 -18.68
C ALA A 101 -5.87 13.00 -18.62
N LEU A 102 -6.72 12.39 -17.79
CA LEU A 102 -8.10 12.82 -17.55
C LEU A 102 -8.22 14.01 -16.56
N GLY A 103 -7.11 14.49 -16.01
CA GLY A 103 -7.07 15.62 -15.08
C GLY A 103 -7.62 15.31 -13.68
N CYS A 104 -7.63 14.05 -13.24
CA CYS A 104 -8.12 13.68 -11.90
C CYS A 104 -7.24 14.23 -10.77
N ASN A 105 -5.99 14.59 -11.08
CA ASN A 105 -5.01 15.19 -10.18
C ASN A 105 -5.05 16.72 -10.17
N LEU A 106 -5.99 17.36 -10.86
CA LEU A 106 -6.14 18.82 -10.87
C LEU A 106 -6.95 19.30 -9.66
N PRO A 107 -6.71 20.52 -9.16
CA PRO A 107 -7.53 21.10 -8.10
C PRO A 107 -8.97 21.34 -8.60
N GLU A 108 -9.93 21.34 -7.68
CA GLU A 108 -11.37 21.34 -8.02
C GLU A 108 -11.82 22.56 -8.84
N ASN A 109 -11.19 23.72 -8.66
CA ASN A 109 -11.47 24.93 -9.45
C ASN A 109 -11.03 24.80 -10.92
N GLU A 110 -10.10 23.91 -11.22
CA GLU A 110 -9.63 23.62 -12.58
C GLU A 110 -10.41 22.46 -13.22
N GLN A 111 -11.21 21.73 -12.43
CA GLN A 111 -12.07 20.67 -12.94
C GLN A 111 -13.39 21.25 -13.45
N THR A 112 -13.63 21.18 -14.76
CA THR A 112 -14.88 21.61 -15.41
C THR A 112 -16.01 20.59 -15.24
N CYS A 113 -16.26 20.11 -14.02
CA CYS A 113 -17.23 19.06 -13.73
C CYS A 113 -18.10 19.37 -12.50
N LEU A 114 -19.14 18.57 -12.28
CA LEU A 114 -19.98 18.66 -11.09
C LEU A 114 -19.15 18.37 -9.83
N SER A 115 -19.43 19.03 -8.70
CA SER A 115 -18.67 18.83 -7.45
C SER A 115 -18.65 17.37 -6.97
N SER A 116 -19.74 16.61 -7.22
CA SER A 116 -19.78 15.17 -6.94
C SER A 116 -18.80 14.37 -7.82
N GLN A 117 -18.71 14.68 -9.12
CA GLN A 117 -17.76 14.07 -10.04
C GLN A 117 -16.32 14.45 -9.68
N GLY A 118 -16.07 15.71 -9.31
CA GLY A 118 -14.74 16.15 -8.89
C GLY A 118 -14.30 15.47 -7.60
N THR A 119 -15.21 15.32 -6.64
CA THR A 119 -14.96 14.55 -5.41
C THR A 119 -14.62 13.09 -5.70
N HIS A 120 -15.35 12.46 -6.62
CA HIS A 120 -15.11 11.09 -7.04
C HIS A 120 -13.73 10.94 -7.72
N ARG A 121 -13.42 11.80 -8.71
CA ARG A 121 -12.11 11.84 -9.39
C ARG A 121 -10.96 12.02 -8.42
N LEU A 122 -11.11 12.92 -7.46
CA LEU A 122 -10.12 13.19 -6.43
C LEU A 122 -9.84 11.94 -5.57
N ARG A 123 -10.89 11.26 -5.12
CA ARG A 123 -10.78 10.04 -4.30
C ARG A 123 -10.16 8.89 -5.10
N LEU A 124 -10.53 8.76 -6.37
CA LEU A 124 -9.95 7.77 -7.28
C LEU A 124 -8.46 8.04 -7.51
N TRP A 125 -8.08 9.28 -7.81
CA TRP A 125 -6.68 9.71 -7.95
C TRP A 125 -5.84 9.32 -6.74
N TRP A 126 -6.30 9.66 -5.54
CA TRP A 126 -5.58 9.34 -4.30
C TRP A 126 -5.50 7.84 -4.02
N THR A 127 -6.51 7.07 -4.44
CA THR A 127 -6.50 5.61 -4.34
C THR A 127 -5.45 5.01 -5.28
N VAL A 128 -5.42 5.46 -6.54
CA VAL A 128 -4.41 5.05 -7.53
C VAL A 128 -3.00 5.42 -7.07
N TYR A 129 -2.81 6.67 -6.63
CA TYR A 129 -1.55 7.18 -6.09
C TYR A 129 -1.01 6.31 -4.95
N MET A 130 -1.88 5.96 -4.00
CA MET A 130 -1.52 5.14 -2.85
C MET A 130 -1.13 3.71 -3.26
N LEU A 131 -1.87 3.10 -4.19
CA LEU A 131 -1.59 1.76 -4.69
C LEU A 131 -0.30 1.71 -5.50
N ASP A 132 -0.07 2.68 -6.38
CA ASP A 132 1.18 2.85 -7.16
C ASP A 132 2.39 2.85 -6.21
N ARG A 133 2.39 3.74 -5.21
CA ARG A 133 3.48 3.83 -4.23
C ARG A 133 3.70 2.55 -3.44
N ARG A 134 2.63 1.88 -3.02
CA ARG A 134 2.74 0.59 -2.29
C ARG A 134 3.32 -0.51 -3.15
N LEU A 135 2.90 -0.61 -4.41
CA LEU A 135 3.42 -1.61 -5.34
C LEU A 135 4.87 -1.31 -5.70
N SER A 136 5.20 -0.05 -6.05
CA SER A 136 6.56 0.41 -6.32
C SER A 136 7.51 0.15 -5.15
N SER A 137 7.12 0.57 -3.93
CA SER A 137 7.93 0.33 -2.73
C SER A 137 8.12 -1.17 -2.45
N SER A 138 7.07 -2.00 -2.60
CA SER A 138 7.16 -3.45 -2.38
C SER A 138 8.09 -4.17 -3.37
N LEU A 139 8.18 -3.68 -4.60
CA LEU A 139 9.03 -4.22 -5.67
C LEU A 139 10.42 -3.54 -5.72
N GLY A 140 10.63 -2.47 -4.97
CA GLY A 140 11.83 -1.64 -5.04
C GLY A 140 11.97 -0.88 -6.37
N LEU A 141 10.85 -0.58 -7.03
CA LEU A 141 10.75 0.20 -8.26
C LEU A 141 10.42 1.67 -7.95
N ALA A 142 10.54 2.55 -8.93
CA ALA A 142 10.14 3.96 -8.75
C ALA A 142 8.63 4.11 -8.79
N ALA A 143 8.09 5.00 -7.95
CA ALA A 143 6.70 5.45 -8.06
C ALA A 143 6.50 6.23 -9.36
N GLY A 144 5.32 6.10 -9.97
CA GLY A 144 4.98 6.78 -11.21
C GLY A 144 4.61 8.25 -11.02
N ALA A 145 4.13 8.62 -9.84
CA ALA A 145 3.70 9.99 -9.50
C ALA A 145 4.78 10.76 -8.73
N ASP A 146 5.25 11.86 -9.30
CA ASP A 146 6.17 12.79 -8.63
C ASP A 146 5.44 13.65 -7.60
N GLU A 147 5.92 13.60 -6.35
CA GLU A 147 5.35 14.36 -5.23
C GLU A 147 5.41 15.87 -5.46
N ARG A 148 6.44 16.34 -6.16
CA ARG A 148 6.68 17.76 -6.42
C ARG A 148 5.66 18.37 -7.37
N GLN A 149 4.99 17.53 -8.15
CA GLN A 149 4.00 17.93 -9.16
C GLN A 149 2.57 17.86 -8.62
N LEU A 150 2.36 17.40 -7.39
CA LEU A 150 1.05 17.35 -6.75
C LEU A 150 0.57 18.76 -6.40
N ARG A 151 -0.42 19.24 -7.16
CA ARG A 151 -1.13 20.51 -6.88
C ARG A 151 -2.42 20.30 -6.09
N VAL A 152 -2.89 19.05 -6.01
CA VAL A 152 -4.20 18.70 -5.45
C VAL A 152 -4.15 18.47 -3.94
N GLY A 153 -5.19 18.94 -3.25
CA GLY A 153 -5.36 18.73 -1.81
C GLY A 153 -5.82 17.31 -1.45
N LEU A 154 -5.74 16.98 -0.16
CA LEU A 154 -6.26 15.72 0.37
C LEU A 154 -7.79 15.64 0.27
N PRO A 155 -8.38 14.43 0.19
CA PRO A 155 -9.84 14.27 0.13
C PRO A 155 -10.53 14.88 1.35
N ARG A 156 -11.59 15.66 1.10
CA ARG A 156 -12.41 16.28 2.14
C ARG A 156 -13.77 15.59 2.29
N HIS A 157 -14.46 15.94 3.37
CA HIS A 157 -15.82 15.43 3.60
C HIS A 157 -16.75 15.94 2.49
N ALA A 158 -17.61 15.05 1.99
CA ALA A 158 -18.56 15.34 0.93
C ALA A 158 -19.80 14.46 1.12
N ILE A 159 -20.97 15.04 0.90
CA ILE A 159 -22.26 14.35 1.04
C ILE A 159 -22.34 13.24 -0.02
N GLY A 160 -22.83 12.07 0.38
CA GLY A 160 -22.94 10.90 -0.49
C GLY A 160 -21.65 10.07 -0.61
N PHE A 161 -20.56 10.48 0.04
CA PHE A 161 -19.31 9.73 0.07
C PHE A 161 -18.92 9.29 1.47
N GLN A 162 -18.19 8.18 1.59
CA GLN A 162 -17.64 7.71 2.86
C GLN A 162 -16.69 8.73 3.49
N SER A 163 -16.49 8.65 4.81
CA SER A 163 -15.54 9.50 5.52
C SER A 163 -14.13 9.41 4.89
N PRO A 164 -13.48 10.54 4.55
CA PRO A 164 -12.17 10.54 3.91
C PRO A 164 -11.03 10.23 4.89
N VAL A 165 -11.31 10.11 6.20
CA VAL A 165 -10.28 10.04 7.25
C VAL A 165 -9.38 8.81 7.06
N ALA A 166 -9.97 7.63 6.87
CA ALA A 166 -9.19 6.41 6.66
C ALA A 166 -8.34 6.49 5.38
N LEU A 167 -8.91 7.01 4.28
CA LEU A 167 -8.18 7.22 3.03
C LEU A 167 -7.02 8.20 3.21
N THR A 168 -7.24 9.31 3.92
CA THR A 168 -6.23 10.34 4.20
C THR A 168 -5.07 9.79 5.02
N ILE A 169 -5.36 9.03 6.08
CA ILE A 169 -4.34 8.34 6.88
C ILE A 169 -3.55 7.36 6.00
N ASN A 170 -4.26 6.59 5.16
CA ASN A 170 -3.64 5.61 4.29
C ASN A 170 -2.69 6.24 3.25
N ILE A 171 -3.08 7.38 2.67
CA ILE A 171 -2.21 8.19 1.78
C ILE A 171 -0.94 8.63 2.52
N ARG A 172 -1.07 9.12 3.75
CA ARG A 172 0.09 9.55 4.56
C ARG A 172 1.04 8.39 4.84
N ILE A 173 0.52 7.23 5.26
CA ILE A 173 1.34 6.03 5.49
C ILE A 173 2.04 5.60 4.19
N ALA A 174 1.35 5.61 3.05
CA ALA A 174 1.94 5.24 1.76
C ALA A 174 3.07 6.19 1.33
N ARG A 175 2.93 7.50 1.58
CA ARG A 175 4.00 8.49 1.35
C ARG A 175 5.22 8.23 2.21
N VAL A 176 5.04 8.02 3.51
CA VAL A 176 6.16 7.72 4.41
C VAL A 176 6.82 6.40 4.05
N THR A 177 6.04 5.39 3.69
CA THR A 177 6.56 4.09 3.21
C THR A 177 7.41 4.26 1.95
N ASP A 178 6.96 5.07 1.01
CA ASP A 178 7.72 5.40 -0.20
C ASP A 178 8.98 6.22 0.15
N ASN A 179 8.92 7.15 1.10
CA ASN A 179 10.09 7.89 1.59
C ASN A 179 11.14 6.98 2.24
N ILE A 180 10.71 5.98 3.02
CA ILE A 180 11.61 4.97 3.59
C ILE A 180 12.34 4.22 2.48
N MET A 181 11.62 3.86 1.41
CA MET A 181 12.21 3.16 0.26
C MET A 181 12.95 4.10 -0.69
N SER A 182 12.67 5.40 -0.70
CA SER A 182 13.30 6.39 -1.57
C SER A 182 14.51 7.07 -0.92
N CYS A 183 14.72 6.88 0.39
CA CYS A 183 15.92 7.24 1.16
C CYS A 183 17.17 6.50 0.64
N ARG A 184 17.57 6.85 -0.59
CA ARG A 184 18.89 6.62 -1.14
C ARG A 184 19.85 7.50 -0.34
N LEU A 185 20.79 6.88 0.36
CA LEU A 185 22.00 7.58 0.78
C LEU A 185 22.63 8.15 -0.49
N SER A 186 22.98 9.43 -0.43
CA SER A 186 23.50 10.24 -1.51
C SER A 186 24.76 9.60 -2.11
N ASP A 187 24.59 8.76 -3.11
CA ASP A 187 25.59 8.63 -4.14
C ASP A 187 24.89 8.44 -5.48
N GLN A 188 25.10 9.43 -6.35
CA GLN A 188 24.75 9.30 -7.74
C GLN A 188 25.57 8.12 -8.26
N HIS A 189 24.91 7.06 -8.71
CA HIS A 189 25.19 6.35 -9.95
C HIS A 189 24.29 5.11 -10.05
N LYS A 190 23.46 5.11 -11.10
CA LYS A 190 22.80 3.98 -11.77
C LYS A 190 22.68 2.70 -10.94
N CYS A 191 21.49 2.42 -10.40
CA CYS A 191 20.89 1.08 -10.40
C CYS A 191 19.44 1.10 -9.90
N GLN A 192 18.51 0.90 -10.83
CA GLN A 192 17.04 0.87 -10.64
C GLN A 192 16.53 -0.52 -10.17
N PHE A 193 17.40 -1.49 -9.89
CA PHE A 193 16.99 -2.86 -9.60
C PHE A 193 17.72 -3.40 -8.36
N LEU A 194 16.93 -3.98 -7.45
CA LEU A 194 17.31 -4.75 -6.24
C LEU A 194 17.64 -3.92 -4.98
N PHE A 195 16.65 -3.20 -4.48
CA PHE A 195 16.72 -2.36 -3.27
C PHE A 195 17.04 -3.12 -1.97
N PHE A 196 16.55 -4.37 -1.82
CA PHE A 196 16.82 -5.16 -0.61
C PHE A 196 18.28 -5.62 -0.48
N SER A 197 18.92 -5.96 -1.60
CA SER A 197 20.33 -6.37 -1.62
C SER A 197 21.26 -5.15 -1.54
N LYS A 198 20.88 -4.02 -2.16
CA LYS A 198 21.72 -2.81 -2.20
C LYS A 198 21.63 -1.90 -0.98
N VAL A 199 20.51 -1.76 -0.27
CA VAL A 199 20.50 -0.95 0.97
C VAL A 199 21.40 -1.59 2.02
N VAL A 200 21.33 -2.92 2.17
CA VAL A 200 22.26 -3.65 3.04
C VAL A 200 23.68 -3.55 2.50
N LEU A 201 23.94 -3.84 1.22
CA LEU A 201 25.27 -3.78 0.62
C LEU A 201 25.88 -2.37 0.60
N LEU A 202 25.09 -1.29 0.51
CA LEU A 202 25.55 0.10 0.50
C LEU A 202 25.76 0.61 1.94
N ILE A 203 24.99 0.13 2.93
CA ILE A 203 25.34 0.26 4.35
C ILE A 203 26.64 -0.52 4.65
N VAL A 204 26.83 -1.72 4.05
CA VAL A 204 28.06 -2.51 4.18
C VAL A 204 29.26 -1.79 3.54
N ILE A 205 29.10 -1.23 2.33
CA ILE A 205 30.19 -0.58 1.59
C ILE A 205 30.52 0.81 2.17
N SER A 206 29.53 1.62 2.57
CA SER A 206 29.79 2.91 3.24
C SER A 206 30.42 2.74 4.62
N ALA A 207 30.08 1.67 5.36
CA ALA A 207 30.73 1.31 6.60
C ALA A 207 32.13 0.68 6.41
N LEU A 208 32.45 0.18 5.21
CA LEU A 208 33.76 -0.42 4.88
C LEU A 208 34.72 0.58 4.20
N TYR A 209 34.21 1.57 3.47
CA TYR A 209 35.02 2.45 2.61
C TYR A 209 34.83 3.97 2.87
N GLY A 210 33.89 4.38 3.74
CA GLY A 210 33.64 5.78 4.09
C GLY A 210 33.79 6.06 5.59
N ASN A 211 33.85 7.33 5.98
CA ASN A 211 34.05 7.78 7.36
C ASN A 211 32.86 7.36 8.25
N ALA A 212 32.94 6.13 8.79
CA ALA A 212 31.80 5.34 9.27
C ALA A 212 30.98 5.98 10.40
N ALA A 213 31.51 6.96 11.11
CA ALA A 213 30.79 7.65 12.19
C ALA A 213 29.74 8.64 11.66
N VAL A 214 30.04 9.37 10.57
CA VAL A 214 29.17 10.45 10.04
C VAL A 214 27.92 9.86 9.38
N ALA A 215 28.11 8.83 8.55
CA ALA A 215 26.99 8.13 7.89
C ALA A 215 26.05 7.46 8.89
N GLN A 216 26.55 7.05 10.06
CA GLN A 216 25.72 6.45 11.11
C GLN A 216 24.84 7.47 11.81
N VAL A 217 25.39 8.63 12.15
CA VAL A 217 24.62 9.72 12.77
C VAL A 217 23.51 10.17 11.82
N GLU A 218 23.82 10.36 10.54
CA GLU A 218 22.84 10.76 9.53
C GLU A 218 21.70 9.72 9.38
N LEU A 219 22.05 8.43 9.34
CA LEU A 219 21.08 7.35 9.25
C LEU A 219 20.18 7.27 10.48
N VAL A 220 20.74 7.40 11.69
CA VAL A 220 19.99 7.42 12.94
C VAL A 220 19.03 8.61 12.98
N CYS A 221 19.50 9.81 12.60
CA CYS A 221 18.65 10.99 12.53
C CYS A 221 17.49 10.83 11.52
N LYS A 222 17.75 10.27 10.34
CA LYS A 222 16.71 9.99 9.34
C LYS A 222 15.69 8.97 9.84
N VAL A 223 16.13 7.86 10.41
CA VAL A 223 15.24 6.85 11.00
C VAL A 223 14.39 7.45 12.12
N GLN A 224 15.00 8.26 13.00
CA GLN A 224 14.28 8.93 14.08
C GLN A 224 13.24 9.92 13.55
N ALA A 225 13.57 10.71 12.51
CA ALA A 225 12.63 11.64 11.89
C ALA A 225 11.42 10.91 11.27
N ILE A 226 11.67 9.82 10.56
CA ILE A 226 10.60 8.98 9.97
C ILE A 226 9.74 8.34 11.06
N LEU A 227 10.36 7.79 12.10
CA LEU A 227 9.62 7.19 13.22
C LEU A 227 8.77 8.23 13.95
N GLN A 228 9.25 9.46 14.09
CA GLN A 228 8.45 10.56 14.62
C GLN A 228 7.25 10.87 13.73
N GLU A 229 7.43 10.94 12.41
CA GLU A 229 6.34 11.16 11.47
C GLU A 229 5.29 10.03 11.52
N LEU A 230 5.74 8.77 11.60
CA LEU A 230 4.85 7.61 11.77
C LEU A 230 4.10 7.65 13.10
N TYR A 231 4.77 8.06 14.18
CA TYR A 231 4.13 8.26 15.48
C TYR A 231 3.04 9.34 15.41
N ASP A 232 3.34 10.48 14.80
CA ASP A 232 2.37 11.58 14.63
C ASP A 232 1.18 11.17 13.76
N ILE A 233 1.40 10.34 12.73
CA ILE A 233 0.34 9.72 11.94
C ILE A 233 -0.53 8.81 12.83
N GLY A 234 0.07 7.97 13.66
CA GLY A 234 -0.64 7.09 14.59
C GLY A 234 -1.48 7.83 15.61
N GLN A 235 -1.00 8.97 16.12
CA GLN A 235 -1.76 9.84 17.04
C GLN A 235 -2.94 10.54 16.37
N ALA A 236 -2.89 10.76 15.06
CA ALA A 236 -3.98 11.38 14.30
C ALA A 236 -5.18 10.44 14.06
N PHE A 237 -5.14 9.19 14.54
CA PHE A 237 -6.22 8.24 14.34
C PHE A 237 -7.43 8.64 15.21
N PRO A 238 -8.64 8.76 14.62
CA PRO A 238 -9.83 9.03 15.42
C PRO A 238 -10.16 7.84 16.33
N ARG A 239 -10.87 8.10 17.44
CA ARG A 239 -11.28 7.05 18.40
C ARG A 239 -12.03 5.87 17.77
N SER A 240 -12.75 6.10 16.68
CA SER A 240 -13.47 5.06 15.94
C SER A 240 -12.57 4.08 15.18
N LEU A 241 -11.32 4.46 14.90
CA LEU A 241 -10.33 3.63 14.20
C LEU A 241 -9.17 3.24 15.11
N SER A 242 -9.04 3.87 16.29
CA SER A 242 -7.97 3.64 17.25
C SER A 242 -8.11 2.26 17.92
N LEU A 243 -6.97 1.63 18.16
CA LEU A 243 -6.87 0.35 18.86
C LEU A 243 -6.11 0.58 20.16
N ASP A 244 -6.67 0.09 21.27
CA ASP A 244 -6.02 0.15 22.57
C ASP A 244 -5.15 -1.08 22.78
N PHE A 245 -3.83 -0.86 22.87
CA PHE A 245 -2.84 -1.90 23.12
C PHE A 245 -2.42 -1.98 24.60
N SER A 246 -3.01 -1.17 25.48
CA SER A 246 -2.76 -1.24 26.93
C SER A 246 -3.39 -2.50 27.56
N GLN A 247 -4.40 -3.05 26.90
CA GLN A 247 -5.12 -4.27 27.26
C GLN A 247 -5.16 -5.24 26.08
N PRO A 248 -5.38 -6.55 26.32
CA PRO A 248 -5.59 -7.49 25.22
C PRO A 248 -6.79 -7.07 24.36
N LEU A 249 -6.56 -6.93 23.07
CA LEU A 249 -7.58 -6.54 22.09
C LEU A 249 -8.74 -7.55 22.11
N GLN A 250 -9.97 -7.08 22.26
CA GLN A 250 -11.17 -7.93 22.24
C GLN A 250 -11.83 -7.96 20.86
N THR A 251 -11.94 -6.79 20.23
CA THR A 251 -12.56 -6.63 18.92
C THR A 251 -11.84 -5.57 18.11
N VAL A 252 -11.62 -5.81 16.81
CA VAL A 252 -11.01 -4.83 15.91
C VAL A 252 -11.88 -4.62 14.67
N THR A 253 -11.92 -3.39 14.15
CA THR A 253 -12.57 -3.12 12.86
C THR A 253 -11.62 -3.45 11.72
N ARG A 254 -12.14 -3.93 10.57
CA ARG A 254 -11.31 -4.23 9.40
C ARG A 254 -10.49 -3.01 8.94
N THR A 255 -11.10 -1.83 8.93
CA THR A 255 -10.44 -0.58 8.54
C THR A 255 -9.36 -0.16 9.53
N GLY A 256 -9.66 -0.14 10.84
CA GLY A 256 -8.67 0.20 11.86
C GLY A 256 -7.50 -0.77 11.86
N ALA A 257 -7.80 -2.07 11.84
CA ALA A 257 -6.78 -3.11 11.76
C ALA A 257 -5.89 -2.98 10.52
N SER A 258 -6.47 -2.74 9.35
CA SER A 258 -5.71 -2.49 8.11
C SER A 258 -4.78 -1.28 8.27
N LEU A 259 -5.27 -0.15 8.78
CA LEU A 259 -4.46 1.06 8.97
C LEU A 259 -3.29 0.82 9.94
N TYR A 260 -3.54 0.17 11.09
CA TYR A 260 -2.47 -0.15 12.05
C TYR A 260 -1.45 -1.15 11.49
N LEU A 261 -1.90 -2.18 10.77
CA LEU A 261 -0.98 -3.13 10.11
C LEU A 261 -0.08 -2.42 9.09
N MET A 262 -0.64 -1.48 8.31
CA MET A 262 0.13 -0.68 7.37
C MET A 262 1.12 0.26 8.08
N LEU A 263 0.72 0.86 9.21
CA LEU A 263 1.59 1.69 10.04
C LEU A 263 2.75 0.88 10.63
N PHE A 264 2.46 -0.26 11.26
CA PHE A 264 3.47 -1.13 11.84
C PHE A 264 4.41 -1.72 10.79
N GLN A 265 3.89 -2.06 9.60
CA GLN A 265 4.73 -2.48 8.49
C GLN A 265 5.73 -1.39 8.08
N ALA A 266 5.31 -0.12 8.04
CA ALA A 266 6.21 1.00 7.75
C ALA A 266 7.28 1.17 8.85
N ILE A 267 6.90 1.04 10.13
CA ILE A 267 7.83 1.07 11.27
C ILE A 267 8.87 -0.06 11.11
N ILE A 268 8.42 -1.30 10.89
CA ILE A 268 9.31 -2.46 10.71
C ILE A 268 10.26 -2.24 9.54
N LEU A 269 9.78 -1.73 8.40
CA LEU A 269 10.63 -1.44 7.24
C LEU A 269 11.71 -0.39 7.57
N CYS A 270 11.36 0.63 8.35
CA CYS A 270 12.28 1.68 8.78
C CYS A 270 13.36 1.17 9.76
N THR A 271 13.00 0.29 10.70
CA THR A 271 13.90 -0.19 11.76
C THR A 271 14.67 -1.48 11.40
N ARG A 272 14.22 -2.24 10.40
CA ARG A 272 14.84 -3.51 9.96
C ARG A 272 16.35 -3.41 9.67
N PRO A 273 16.88 -2.35 9.03
CA PRO A 273 18.32 -2.22 8.84
C PRO A 273 19.11 -2.14 10.16
N MET A 274 18.53 -1.55 11.21
CA MET A 274 19.17 -1.47 12.54
C MET A 274 19.23 -2.84 13.22
N LEU A 275 18.13 -3.61 13.15
CA LEU A 275 18.10 -4.99 13.65
C LEU A 275 19.14 -5.88 12.95
N LEU A 276 19.19 -5.85 11.62
CA LEU A 276 20.15 -6.66 10.86
C LEU A 276 21.61 -6.28 11.19
N ARG A 277 21.86 -5.00 11.42
CA ARG A 277 23.17 -4.53 11.87
C ARG A 277 23.53 -5.09 13.25
N ARG A 278 22.60 -5.02 14.21
CA ARG A 278 22.78 -5.58 15.55
C ARG A 278 23.08 -7.08 15.52
N VAL A 279 22.28 -7.85 14.78
CA VAL A 279 22.51 -9.29 14.59
C VAL A 279 23.89 -9.55 13.99
N ARG A 280 24.31 -8.76 13.00
CA ARG A 280 25.65 -8.91 12.41
C ARG A 280 26.79 -8.57 13.37
N LEU A 281 26.61 -7.55 14.22
CA LEU A 281 27.58 -7.20 15.25
C LEU A 281 27.68 -8.34 16.28
N GLU A 282 26.55 -8.90 16.72
CA GLU A 282 26.54 -10.02 17.68
C GLU A 282 27.16 -11.30 17.11
N VAL A 283 26.91 -11.60 15.81
CA VAL A 283 27.59 -12.71 15.12
C VAL A 283 29.10 -12.49 15.03
N ARG A 284 29.57 -11.25 14.84
CA ARG A 284 31.00 -10.91 14.90
C ARG A 284 31.56 -10.87 16.32
N ARG A 285 30.72 -10.60 17.33
CA ARG A 285 31.07 -10.54 18.75
C ARG A 285 31.39 -11.92 19.34
N GLN A 286 31.03 -13.00 18.64
CA GLN A 286 31.50 -14.34 19.00
C GLN A 286 33.03 -14.48 18.88
N ASP A 287 33.73 -13.57 18.18
CA ASP A 287 35.19 -13.61 18.02
C ASP A 287 35.99 -12.63 18.90
N GLU A 288 35.47 -11.47 19.33
CA GLU A 288 36.20 -10.56 20.25
C GLU A 288 35.29 -9.71 21.18
N SER A 289 35.82 -9.42 22.38
CA SER A 289 35.16 -8.67 23.45
C SER A 289 35.32 -7.14 23.28
N HIS A 290 34.21 -6.46 22.95
CA HIS A 290 34.20 -5.03 22.65
C HIS A 290 32.97 -4.31 23.25
N PRO A 291 33.01 -2.95 23.34
CA PRO A 291 32.28 -2.13 24.32
C PRO A 291 30.74 -2.12 24.16
N PRO A 292 30.01 -1.64 25.19
CA PRO A 292 28.54 -1.66 25.22
C PRO A 292 27.91 -0.92 24.02
N GLU A 293 26.85 -1.51 23.46
CA GLU A 293 26.09 -0.97 22.34
C GLU A 293 25.49 0.41 22.68
N PRO A 294 25.37 1.34 21.70
CA PRO A 294 24.65 2.59 21.91
C PRO A 294 23.16 2.33 22.19
N ASP A 295 22.65 2.87 23.30
CA ASP A 295 21.25 2.75 23.76
C ASP A 295 20.19 3.03 22.67
N THR A 296 20.51 3.88 21.69
CA THR A 296 19.62 4.25 20.59
C THR A 296 19.33 3.08 19.65
N LEU A 297 20.31 2.23 19.37
CA LEU A 297 20.13 1.04 18.53
C LEU A 297 19.21 0.02 19.20
N THR A 298 19.37 -0.17 20.51
CA THR A 298 18.51 -1.04 21.31
C THR A 298 17.05 -0.58 21.24
N ARG A 299 16.80 0.73 21.43
CA ARG A 299 15.44 1.30 21.33
C ARG A 299 14.78 1.10 19.96
N PHE A 300 15.54 1.19 18.85
CA PHE A 300 14.99 0.90 17.51
C PHE A 300 14.65 -0.58 17.34
N CYS A 301 15.45 -1.48 17.91
CA CYS A 301 15.15 -2.91 17.91
C CYS A 301 13.87 -3.20 18.69
N ASP A 302 13.74 -2.62 19.89
CA ASP A 302 12.55 -2.78 20.74
C ASP A 302 11.30 -2.24 20.04
N THR A 303 11.41 -1.10 19.36
CA THR A 303 10.33 -0.52 18.55
C THR A 303 9.87 -1.48 17.45
N CYS A 304 10.83 -2.16 16.79
CA CYS A 304 10.52 -3.13 15.75
C CYS A 304 9.82 -4.38 16.31
N ILE A 305 10.30 -4.89 17.45
CA ILE A 305 9.73 -6.05 18.13
C ILE A 305 8.31 -5.73 18.60
N GLU A 306 8.09 -4.54 19.16
CA GLU A 306 6.78 -4.08 19.58
C GLU A 306 5.81 -3.96 18.40
N ALA A 307 6.24 -3.36 17.28
CA ALA A 307 5.43 -3.26 16.07
C ALA A 307 5.05 -4.64 15.50
N ALA A 308 5.99 -5.60 15.51
CA ALA A 308 5.73 -6.97 15.07
C ALA A 308 4.73 -7.69 16.00
N THR A 309 4.93 -7.56 17.32
CA THR A 309 4.05 -8.15 18.33
C THR A 309 2.63 -7.61 18.23
N ARG A 310 2.46 -6.28 18.09
CA ARG A 310 1.14 -5.66 17.90
C ARG A 310 0.49 -6.08 16.58
N SER A 311 1.26 -6.23 15.52
CA SER A 311 0.75 -6.73 14.23
C SER A 311 0.20 -8.15 14.38
N LEU A 312 0.92 -9.03 15.08
CA LEU A 312 0.45 -10.39 15.37
C LEU A 312 -0.82 -10.39 16.24
N ALA A 313 -0.89 -9.53 17.25
CA ALA A 313 -2.09 -9.40 18.09
C ALA A 313 -3.32 -9.00 17.26
N ILE A 314 -3.19 -8.04 16.34
CA ILE A 314 -4.27 -7.65 15.42
C ILE A 314 -4.70 -8.83 14.55
N LEU A 315 -3.74 -9.51 13.91
CA LEU A 315 -4.02 -10.64 13.02
C LEU A 315 -4.68 -11.81 13.76
N TYR A 316 -4.26 -12.06 15.00
CA TYR A 316 -4.85 -13.07 15.86
C TYR A 316 -6.33 -12.78 16.16
N ILE A 317 -6.67 -11.53 16.53
CA ILE A 317 -8.07 -11.15 16.76
C ILE A 317 -8.90 -11.19 15.48
N LEU A 318 -8.36 -10.71 14.36
CA LEU A 318 -9.05 -10.81 13.07
C LEU A 318 -9.35 -12.25 12.69
N ARG A 319 -8.44 -13.19 13.00
CA ARG A 319 -8.67 -14.62 12.80
C ARG A 319 -9.77 -15.14 13.72
N LEU A 320 -9.78 -14.78 15.00
CA LEU A 320 -10.83 -15.18 15.95
C LEU A 320 -12.21 -14.66 15.53
N GLN A 321 -12.28 -13.43 15.01
CA GLN A 321 -13.50 -12.83 14.48
C GLN A 321 -13.92 -13.40 13.11
N ARG A 322 -13.19 -14.38 12.56
CA ARG A 322 -13.34 -14.92 11.20
C ARG A 322 -13.30 -13.85 10.10
N ALA A 323 -12.63 -12.73 10.36
CA ALA A 323 -12.43 -11.65 9.40
C ALA A 323 -11.25 -11.92 8.45
N ILE A 324 -10.33 -12.83 8.82
CA ILE A 324 -9.22 -13.32 7.98
C ILE A 324 -8.99 -14.82 8.24
N HIS A 325 -8.82 -15.63 7.19
CA HIS A 325 -8.41 -17.03 7.30
C HIS A 325 -6.93 -17.17 6.92
N MET A 326 -6.03 -17.09 7.90
CA MET A 326 -4.61 -17.41 7.71
C MET A 326 -4.45 -18.93 7.66
N GLY A 327 -4.28 -19.49 6.48
CA GLY A 327 -3.91 -20.89 6.28
C GLY A 327 -2.46 -21.16 6.70
N PHE A 328 -2.16 -21.06 8.00
CA PHE A 328 -0.91 -21.61 8.54
C PHE A 328 -1.09 -23.12 8.66
N ARG A 329 -0.46 -23.88 7.74
CA ARG A 329 -0.20 -25.32 7.97
C ARG A 329 0.78 -25.44 9.14
N PRO A 330 0.54 -26.32 10.14
CA PRO A 330 1.59 -26.78 11.02
C PRO A 330 2.68 -27.55 10.25
#